data_AF-A0AAP3GDG0-F1
#
_entry.id   AF-A0AAP3GDG0-F1
#
_cell.length_a   1.000
_cell.length_b   1.000
_cell.length_c   1.000
_cell.angle_alpha   90.00
_cell.angle_beta   90.00
_cell.angle_gamma   90.00
#
_symmetry.space_group_name_H-M   'P 1'
#
loop_
_entity.id
_entity.type
_entity.pdbx_description
1 polymer ?
#
loop_
_entity_poly.entity_id
_entity_poly.type
_entity_poly.pdbx_seq_one_letter_code
_entity_poly.pdbx_strand_id
1 'polypeptide(L)'
;VPKLKGFEYDEVNSGTNNGKSVEELAKLKRDLTNDIANILGIPISLIYGDMSEYETSIKAYIKFCIAPLVKKIQDELNAKLISKADYMNGKKIEVRGVAEMSPLEVADAIDKLRASGTYSGNEIRIKLGDEPVDNPALDEYVLTKNYQSASAASSVEGGETNNA
;
A
#
# COMPACT_ATOMS: atom_id res chain seq x y z
N VAL A 1 -62.77 12.68 8.34
CA VAL A 1 -63.23 13.85 9.13
C VAL A 1 -64.64 14.25 8.71
N PRO A 2 -65.56 14.54 9.64
CA PRO A 2 -66.91 15.00 9.26
C PRO A 2 -66.82 16.36 8.56
N LYS A 3 -67.41 16.48 7.37
CA LYS A 3 -67.36 17.69 6.53
C LYS A 3 -68.61 18.55 6.77
N LEU A 4 -68.43 19.87 6.91
CA LEU A 4 -69.53 20.83 6.94
C LEU A 4 -70.05 21.06 5.50
N LYS A 5 -71.38 21.16 5.33
CA LYS A 5 -72.01 21.30 4.01
C LYS A 5 -71.53 22.59 3.31
N GLY A 6 -70.76 22.44 2.23
CA GLY A 6 -70.22 23.54 1.42
C GLY A 6 -68.69 23.67 1.42
N PHE A 7 -67.98 22.89 2.24
CA PHE A 7 -66.51 22.85 2.23
C PHE A 7 -66.01 21.51 1.66
N GLU A 8 -65.33 21.58 0.52
CA GLU A 8 -64.55 20.45 0.00
C GLU A 8 -63.17 20.46 0.66
N TYR A 9 -62.94 19.50 1.56
CA TYR A 9 -61.62 19.18 2.08
C TYR A 9 -60.99 18.11 1.20
N ASP A 10 -59.97 18.53 0.45
CA ASP A 10 -59.04 17.63 -0.25
C ASP A 10 -57.77 17.48 0.58
N GLU A 11 -57.54 16.27 1.06
CA GLU A 11 -56.34 15.91 1.79
C GLU A 11 -55.19 15.77 0.78
N VAL A 12 -54.34 16.80 0.66
CA VAL A 12 -53.24 16.86 -0.32
C VAL A 12 -52.17 15.78 -0.05
N ASN A 13 -52.17 15.19 1.15
CA ASN A 13 -51.31 14.07 1.49
C ASN A 13 -52.06 13.07 2.37
N SER A 14 -52.77 12.12 1.75
CA SER A 14 -53.10 10.86 2.41
C SER A 14 -51.77 10.20 2.77
N GLY A 15 -51.48 9.96 4.05
CA GLY A 15 -50.20 9.42 4.57
C GLY A 15 -49.72 8.07 4.00
N THR A 16 -50.28 7.62 2.87
CA THR A 16 -49.80 6.61 1.94
C THR A 16 -48.64 7.10 1.05
N ASN A 17 -48.47 8.41 0.87
CA ASN A 17 -47.29 8.94 0.18
C ASN A 17 -46.12 9.07 1.17
N ASN A 18 -45.40 7.96 1.34
CA ASN A 18 -44.00 7.97 1.78
C ASN A 18 -43.16 8.76 0.77
N GLY A 19 -43.25 10.09 0.79
CA GLY A 19 -42.22 10.91 0.17
C GLY A 19 -40.88 10.43 0.71
N LYS A 20 -39.91 10.16 -0.18
CA LYS A 20 -38.61 9.58 0.22
C LYS A 20 -38.11 10.32 1.44
N SER A 21 -37.97 9.60 2.54
CA SER A 21 -37.52 10.19 3.79
C SER A 21 -36.13 10.80 3.55
N VAL A 22 -35.79 11.85 4.30
CA VAL A 22 -34.44 12.44 4.26
C VAL A 22 -33.37 11.36 4.50
N GLU A 23 -33.72 10.33 5.27
CA GLU A 23 -32.91 9.13 5.53
C GLU A 23 -32.64 8.31 4.26
N GLU A 24 -33.65 8.08 3.41
CA GLU A 24 -33.49 7.35 2.15
C GLU A 24 -32.61 8.13 1.16
N LEU A 25 -32.71 9.46 1.14
CA LEU A 25 -31.83 10.31 0.32
C LEU A 25 -30.38 10.26 0.82
N ALA A 26 -30.17 10.26 2.13
CA ALA A 26 -28.85 10.12 2.73
C ALA A 26 -28.21 8.75 2.41
N LYS A 27 -28.99 7.67 2.45
CA LYS A 27 -28.54 6.32 2.04
C LYS A 27 -28.16 6.28 0.57
N LEU A 28 -29.01 6.80 -0.31
CA LEU A 28 -28.72 6.86 -1.74
C LEU A 28 -27.42 7.61 -2.05
N LYS A 29 -27.17 8.73 -1.35
CA LYS A 29 -25.91 9.47 -1.48
C LYS A 29 -24.71 8.63 -1.05
N ARG A 30 -24.82 7.87 0.05
CA ARG A 30 -23.77 6.96 0.51
C ARG A 30 -23.50 5.85 -0.49
N ASP A 31 -24.54 5.22 -1.02
CA ASP A 31 -24.42 4.13 -1.99
C ASP A 31 -23.70 4.63 -3.25
N LEU A 32 -24.09 5.79 -3.78
CA LEU A 32 -23.40 6.41 -4.92
C LEU A 32 -21.92 6.70 -4.62
N THR A 33 -21.62 7.17 -3.41
CA THR A 33 -20.24 7.44 -3.00
C THR A 33 -19.43 6.15 -2.93
N ASN A 34 -20.03 5.07 -2.42
CA ASN A 34 -19.41 3.76 -2.31
C ASN A 34 -19.12 3.15 -3.69
N ASP A 35 -20.05 3.28 -4.63
CA ASP A 35 -19.87 2.81 -6.00
C ASP A 35 -18.69 3.52 -6.68
N ILE A 36 -18.62 4.84 -6.58
CA ILE A 36 -17.53 5.64 -7.13
C ILE A 36 -16.20 5.25 -6.47
N ALA A 37 -16.19 5.10 -5.14
CA ALA A 37 -15.02 4.70 -4.38
C ALA A 37 -14.45 3.36 -4.86
N ASN A 38 -15.33 2.36 -5.01
CA ASN A 38 -14.96 1.03 -5.49
C ASN A 38 -14.40 1.06 -6.91
N ILE A 39 -14.99 1.85 -7.81
CA ILE A 39 -14.50 2.01 -9.19
C ILE A 39 -13.08 2.61 -9.20
N LEU A 40 -12.81 3.58 -8.33
CA LEU A 40 -11.51 4.22 -8.22
C LEU A 40 -10.49 3.42 -7.40
N GLY A 41 -10.89 2.29 -6.79
CA GLY A 41 -10.04 1.49 -5.92
C GLY A 41 -9.76 2.16 -4.56
N ILE A 42 -10.64 3.05 -4.11
CA ILE A 42 -10.55 3.76 -2.83
C ILE A 42 -11.36 2.98 -1.78
N PRO A 43 -10.72 2.49 -0.70
CA PRO A 43 -11.42 1.82 0.39
C PRO A 43 -12.44 2.74 1.07
N ILE A 44 -13.67 2.24 1.21
CA ILE A 44 -14.81 2.97 1.78
C ILE A 44 -14.57 3.39 3.25
N SER A 45 -13.84 2.56 4.00
CA SER A 45 -13.39 2.84 5.37
C SER A 45 -12.61 4.15 5.47
N LEU A 46 -11.77 4.48 4.49
CA LEU A 46 -11.03 5.75 4.47
C LEU A 46 -11.93 6.94 4.17
N ILE A 47 -12.98 6.76 3.38
CA ILE A 47 -13.91 7.83 3.01
C ILE A 47 -14.75 8.26 4.20
N TYR A 48 -15.20 7.30 5.02
CA TYR A 48 -15.99 7.59 6.20
C TYR A 48 -15.18 7.71 7.50
N GLY A 49 -13.88 7.45 7.46
CA GLY A 49 -12.99 7.58 8.62
C GLY A 49 -13.16 6.47 9.66
N ASP A 50 -13.42 5.24 9.21
CA ASP A 50 -13.47 4.08 10.10
C ASP A 50 -12.05 3.70 10.54
N MET A 51 -11.76 3.90 11.83
CA MET A 51 -10.44 3.66 12.43
C MET A 51 -10.15 2.18 12.69
N SER A 52 -11.17 1.31 12.65
CA SER A 52 -11.00 -0.12 12.97
C SER A 52 -10.10 -0.84 11.96
N GLU A 53 -10.10 -0.42 10.70
CA GLU A 53 -9.34 -1.04 9.61
C GLU A 53 -8.37 -0.07 8.92
N TYR A 54 -7.95 1.00 9.60
CA TYR A 54 -7.19 2.09 8.99
C TYR A 54 -5.91 1.62 8.28
N GLU A 55 -5.05 0.85 8.94
CA GLU A 55 -3.77 0.41 8.35
C GLU A 55 -3.95 -0.48 7.12
N THR A 56 -4.86 -1.46 7.19
CA THR A 56 -5.17 -2.35 6.07
C THR A 56 -5.77 -1.56 4.91
N SER A 57 -6.62 -0.59 5.21
CA SER A 57 -7.27 0.26 4.22
C SER A 57 -6.27 1.18 3.54
N ILE A 58 -5.32 1.78 4.27
CA ILE A 58 -4.22 2.56 3.67
C ILE A 58 -3.38 1.69 2.74
N LYS A 59 -3.01 0.47 3.15
CA LYS A 59 -2.27 -0.48 2.28
C LYS A 59 -3.04 -0.82 1.01
N ALA A 60 -4.34 -1.08 1.12
CA ALA A 60 -5.21 -1.33 -0.03
C ALA A 60 -5.30 -0.12 -0.96
N TYR A 61 -5.48 1.08 -0.41
CA TYR A 61 -5.54 2.33 -1.17
C TYR A 61 -4.25 2.57 -1.97
N ILE A 62 -3.10 2.37 -1.34
CA ILE A 62 -1.80 2.50 -2.02
C ILE A 62 -1.69 1.48 -3.15
N LYS A 63 -2.03 0.22 -2.89
CA LYS A 63 -1.87 -0.87 -3.85
C LYS A 63 -2.81 -0.76 -5.06
N PHE A 64 -4.07 -0.39 -4.83
CA PHE A 64 -5.11 -0.46 -5.86
C PHE A 64 -5.36 0.89 -6.55
N CYS A 65 -5.21 2.01 -5.85
CA CYS A 65 -5.45 3.33 -6.41
C CYS A 65 -4.14 4.03 -6.81
N ILE A 66 -3.20 4.16 -5.87
CA ILE A 66 -2.00 5.00 -6.07
C ILE A 66 -0.94 4.30 -6.94
N ALA A 67 -0.64 3.03 -6.71
CA ALA A 67 0.43 2.32 -7.41
C ALA A 67 0.22 2.27 -8.94
N PRO A 68 -0.99 2.03 -9.49
CA PRO A 68 -1.22 2.12 -10.92
C PRO A 68 -1.00 3.53 -11.49
N LEU A 69 -1.34 4.58 -10.74
CA LEU A 69 -1.13 5.98 -11.15
C LEU A 69 0.36 6.32 -11.18
N VAL A 70 1.08 5.97 -10.12
CA VAL A 70 2.54 6.14 -10.04
C VAL A 70 3.24 5.40 -11.17
N LYS A 71 2.84 4.16 -11.45
CA LYS A 71 3.40 3.36 -12.55
C LYS A 71 3.15 4.01 -13.91
N LYS A 72 1.94 4.50 -14.17
CA LYS A 72 1.61 5.24 -15.42
C LYS A 72 2.48 6.48 -15.57
N ILE A 73 2.65 7.27 -14.51
CA ILE A 73 3.50 8.47 -14.53
C ILE A 73 4.95 8.07 -14.80
N GLN A 74 5.47 7.05 -14.09
CA GLN A 74 6.82 6.55 -14.29
C GLN A 74 7.06 6.08 -15.73
N ASP A 75 6.15 5.28 -16.28
CA ASP A 75 6.27 4.74 -17.63
C ASP A 75 6.25 5.86 -18.67
N GLU A 76 5.37 6.85 -18.49
CA GLU A 76 5.27 7.98 -19.41
C GLU A 76 6.51 8.89 -19.34
N LEU A 77 7.05 9.13 -18.14
CA LEU A 77 8.28 9.91 -17.97
C LEU A 77 9.47 9.19 -18.61
N ASN A 78 9.61 7.88 -18.41
CA ASN A 78 10.68 7.11 -19.05
C ASN A 78 10.51 7.08 -20.58
N ALA A 79 9.30 6.90 -21.09
CA ALA A 79 9.03 6.84 -22.52
C ALA A 79 9.34 8.16 -23.24
N LYS A 80 9.09 9.31 -22.59
CA LYS A 80 9.24 10.64 -23.21
C LYS A 80 10.58 11.32 -22.95
N LEU A 81 11.17 11.12 -21.78
CA LEU A 81 12.36 11.87 -21.36
C LEU A 81 13.66 11.08 -21.56
N ILE A 82 13.59 9.75 -21.64
CA ILE A 82 14.78 8.90 -21.75
C ILE A 82 14.81 8.27 -23.15
N SER A 83 15.96 8.39 -23.82
CA SER A 83 16.17 7.73 -25.10
C SER A 83 16.21 6.21 -24.92
N LYS A 84 15.85 5.44 -25.95
CA LYS A 84 15.93 3.98 -25.90
C LYS A 84 17.34 3.48 -25.57
N ALA A 85 18.38 4.16 -26.09
CA ALA A 85 19.77 3.80 -25.82
C ALA A 85 20.14 4.06 -24.35
N ASP A 86 19.77 5.23 -23.81
CA ASP A 86 20.00 5.57 -22.40
C ASP A 86 19.26 4.63 -21.45
N TYR A 87 18.03 4.26 -21.79
CA TYR A 87 17.24 3.30 -21.01
C TYR A 87 17.90 1.92 -20.95
N MET A 88 18.41 1.43 -22.09
CA MET A 88 19.13 0.16 -22.15
C MET A 88 20.47 0.20 -21.41
N ASN A 89 21.09 1.39 -21.31
CA ASN A 89 22.30 1.62 -20.52
C ASN A 89 21.99 1.83 -19.02
N GLY A 90 20.74 1.65 -18.59
CA GLY A 90 20.35 1.68 -17.18
C GLY A 90 19.87 3.02 -16.66
N LYS A 91 19.79 4.07 -17.49
CA LYS A 91 19.16 5.34 -17.06
C LYS A 91 17.65 5.15 -17.02
N LYS A 92 17.07 5.23 -15.83
CA LYS A 92 15.63 5.18 -15.61
C LYS A 92 15.20 6.28 -14.65
N ILE A 93 14.02 6.83 -14.87
CA ILE A 93 13.31 7.65 -13.91
C ILE A 93 12.48 6.72 -13.04
N GLU A 94 12.66 6.79 -11.73
CA GLU A 94 11.88 6.03 -10.76
C GLU A 94 10.98 7.00 -10.01
N VAL A 95 9.66 6.74 -9.99
CA VAL A 95 8.70 7.60 -9.30
C VAL A 95 8.22 6.83 -8.08
N ARG A 96 8.52 7.37 -6.91
CA ARG A 96 8.17 6.78 -5.62
C ARG A 96 7.02 7.54 -4.98
N GLY A 97 6.13 6.80 -4.31
CA GLY A 97 5.02 7.37 -3.55
C GLY A 97 5.45 7.74 -2.13
N VAL A 98 4.68 8.60 -1.45
CA VAL A 98 4.99 9.10 -0.09
C VAL A 98 4.82 8.04 1.00
N ALA A 99 4.19 6.91 0.69
CA ALA A 99 3.89 5.84 1.65
C ALA A 99 4.96 4.73 1.67
N GLU A 100 6.24 5.09 1.51
CA GLU A 100 7.33 4.16 1.75
C GLU A 100 7.35 3.81 3.24
N MET A 101 7.35 2.50 3.55
CA MET A 101 7.51 2.03 4.92
C MET A 101 8.86 2.52 5.41
N SER A 102 8.88 3.20 6.55
CA SER A 102 10.14 3.66 7.13
C SER A 102 11.05 2.45 7.36
N PRO A 103 12.35 2.50 7.02
CA PRO A 103 13.30 1.43 7.36
C PRO A 103 13.25 1.03 8.84
N LEU A 104 12.84 1.96 9.71
CA LEU A 104 12.63 1.73 11.14
C LEU A 104 11.41 0.85 11.43
N GLU A 105 10.33 0.98 10.65
CA GLU A 105 9.11 0.19 10.79
C GLU A 105 9.29 -1.26 10.31
N VAL A 106 10.21 -1.48 9.37
CA VAL A 106 10.47 -2.79 8.77
C VAL A 106 11.82 -3.39 9.18
N ALA A 107 12.49 -2.84 10.20
CA ALA A 107 13.83 -3.26 10.62
C ALA A 107 13.92 -4.77 10.93
N ASP A 108 12.94 -5.32 11.65
CA ASP A 108 12.90 -6.75 11.99
C ASP A 108 12.74 -7.65 10.75
N ALA A 109 12.00 -7.18 9.74
CA ALA A 109 11.84 -7.91 8.49
C ALA A 109 13.11 -7.82 7.64
N ILE A 110 13.73 -6.64 7.59
CA ILE A 110 15.01 -6.39 6.91
C ILE A 110 16.11 -7.29 7.48
N ASP A 111 16.24 -7.35 8.81
CA ASP A 111 17.23 -8.18 9.48
C ASP A 111 17.07 -9.65 9.09
N LYS A 112 15.84 -10.19 9.10
CA LYS A 112 15.56 -11.57 8.65
C LYS A 112 15.90 -11.80 7.18
N LEU A 113 15.57 -10.85 6.31
CA LEU A 113 15.88 -10.94 4.88
C LEU A 113 17.40 -10.96 4.62
N ARG A 114 18.16 -10.07 5.28
CA ARG A 114 19.63 -10.05 5.22
C ARG A 114 20.21 -11.32 5.85
N ALA A 115 19.72 -11.72 7.03
CA ALA A 115 20.25 -12.84 7.80
C ALA A 115 20.09 -14.21 7.12
N SER A 116 19.02 -14.35 6.32
CA SER A 116 18.76 -15.54 5.49
C SER A 116 19.67 -15.67 4.28
N GLY A 117 20.43 -14.62 3.93
CA GLY A 117 21.25 -14.58 2.72
C GLY A 117 20.43 -14.53 1.41
N THR A 118 19.12 -14.26 1.47
CA THR A 118 18.25 -14.18 0.28
C THR A 118 18.41 -12.86 -0.47
N TYR A 119 18.80 -11.80 0.24
CA TYR A 119 18.99 -10.46 -0.32
C TYR A 119 20.29 -9.82 0.17
N SER A 120 20.98 -9.14 -0.73
CA SER A 120 22.10 -8.23 -0.46
C SER A 120 21.59 -6.91 0.17
N GLY A 121 22.50 -6.15 0.76
CA GLY A 121 22.20 -4.86 1.38
C GLY A 121 21.68 -3.85 0.35
N ASN A 122 22.27 -3.81 -0.85
CA ASN A 122 21.81 -2.92 -1.92
C ASN A 122 20.45 -3.34 -2.49
N GLU A 123 20.16 -4.64 -2.59
CA GLU A 123 18.81 -5.10 -2.98
C GLU A 123 17.74 -4.69 -1.97
N ILE A 124 18.05 -4.74 -0.67
CA ILE A 124 17.15 -4.25 0.38
C ILE A 124 16.95 -2.74 0.25
N ARG A 125 18.02 -1.97 0.05
CA ARG A 125 17.95 -0.51 -0.14
C ARG A 125 17.08 -0.12 -1.33
N ILE A 126 17.25 -0.78 -2.47
CA ILE A 126 16.41 -0.57 -3.67
C ILE A 126 14.93 -0.84 -3.36
N LYS A 127 14.61 -1.90 -2.62
CA LYS A 127 13.23 -2.22 -2.22
C LYS A 127 12.63 -1.19 -1.27
N LEU A 128 13.45 -0.53 -0.45
CA LEU A 128 12.99 0.44 0.55
C LEU A 128 12.76 1.84 0.00
N GLY A 129 13.41 2.24 -1.09
CA GLY A 129 13.46 3.67 -1.41
C GLY A 129 14.80 4.12 -1.95
N ASP A 130 15.84 3.51 -1.42
CA ASP A 130 17.16 4.09 -1.41
C ASP A 130 17.96 3.75 -2.66
N GLU A 131 18.72 4.73 -3.15
CA GLU A 131 19.67 4.52 -4.25
C GLU A 131 20.81 3.61 -3.79
N PRO A 132 21.22 2.60 -4.57
CA PRO A 132 22.33 1.72 -4.21
C PRO A 132 23.61 2.53 -3.94
N VAL A 133 24.42 2.07 -3.00
CA VAL A 133 25.69 2.72 -2.64
C VAL A 133 26.81 1.83 -3.16
N ASP A 134 27.84 2.47 -3.72
CA ASP A 134 29.06 1.81 -4.18
C ASP A 134 29.90 1.35 -2.97
N ASN A 135 29.43 0.30 -2.31
CA ASN A 135 30.07 -0.35 -1.19
C ASN A 135 30.00 -1.86 -1.41
N PRO A 136 31.14 -2.54 -1.66
CA PRO A 136 31.18 -3.98 -1.91
C PRO A 136 30.47 -4.82 -0.83
N ALA A 137 30.52 -4.41 0.44
CA ALA A 137 29.86 -5.13 1.53
C ALA A 137 28.32 -5.11 1.46
N LEU A 138 27.74 -4.17 0.72
CA LEU A 138 26.30 -4.08 0.48
C LEU A 138 25.87 -4.94 -0.71
N ASP A 139 26.77 -5.31 -1.62
CA ASP A 139 26.49 -6.23 -2.72
C ASP A 139 26.72 -7.70 -2.32
N GLU A 140 27.46 -7.94 -1.24
CA GLU A 140 27.67 -9.28 -0.69
C GLU A 140 26.41 -9.86 -0.03
N TYR A 141 26.14 -11.14 -0.36
CA TYR A 141 25.16 -11.96 0.33
C TYR A 141 25.76 -12.50 1.62
N VAL A 142 25.19 -12.10 2.76
CA VAL A 142 25.67 -12.50 4.09
C VAL A 142 24.71 -13.54 4.64
N LEU A 143 25.22 -14.67 5.11
CA LEU A 143 24.44 -15.70 5.80
C LEU A 143 24.84 -15.74 7.26
N THR A 144 23.88 -15.50 8.16
CA THR A 144 24.14 -15.62 9.60
C THR A 144 24.40 -17.07 9.99
N LYS A 145 25.18 -17.28 11.05
CA LYS A 145 25.53 -18.62 11.56
C LYS A 145 24.30 -19.49 11.88
N ASN A 146 23.16 -18.88 12.17
CA ASN A 146 21.90 -19.57 12.46
C ASN A 146 21.29 -20.30 11.26
N TYR A 147 21.67 -19.95 10.03
CA TYR A 147 21.15 -20.55 8.79
C TYR A 147 22.22 -21.30 7.99
N GLN A 148 23.45 -21.40 8.50
CA GLN A 148 24.48 -22.23 7.90
C GLN A 148 24.10 -23.71 8.03
N SER A 149 24.16 -24.45 6.93
CA SER A 149 23.91 -25.89 6.97
C SER A 149 24.92 -26.57 7.90
N ALA A 150 24.50 -27.62 8.60
CA ALA A 150 25.38 -28.41 9.46
C ALA A 150 26.62 -28.98 8.72
N SER A 151 26.56 -29.06 7.38
CA SER A 151 27.68 -29.42 6.50
C SER A 151 28.74 -28.33 6.31
N ALA A 152 28.43 -27.06 6.55
CA ALA A 152 29.38 -25.94 6.49
C ALA A 152 30.05 -25.66 7.86
N ALA A 153 29.41 -26.08 8.95
CA ALA A 153 29.88 -25.88 10.32
C ALA A 153 31.15 -26.68 10.67
N SER A 154 31.57 -27.64 9.82
CA SER A 154 32.79 -28.43 10.00
C SER A 154 34.08 -27.72 9.55
N SER A 155 34.00 -26.46 9.08
CA SER A 155 35.15 -25.72 8.55
C SER A 155 35.54 -24.47 9.36
N VAL A 156 34.96 -24.26 10.54
CA VAL A 156 35.36 -23.19 11.45
C VAL A 156 35.85 -23.79 12.76
N GLU A 157 37.18 -24.00 12.84
CA GLU A 157 37.89 -24.25 14.09
C GLU A 157 37.68 -23.06 15.02
N GLY A 158 36.71 -23.19 15.92
CA GLY A 158 36.58 -22.34 17.10
C GLY A 158 37.68 -22.73 18.09
N GLY A 159 38.77 -21.96 18.10
CA GLY A 159 39.82 -22.09 19.09
C GLY A 159 39.31 -21.71 20.49
N GLU A 160 39.16 -22.70 21.36
CA GLU A 160 39.32 -22.54 22.80
C GLU A 160 40.61 -23.26 23.20
N THR A 161 41.75 -22.57 23.09
CA THR A 161 42.93 -22.92 23.88
C THR A 161 42.83 -22.16 25.20
N ASN A 162 42.15 -22.74 26.17
CA ASN A 162 42.32 -22.30 27.56
C ASN A 162 43.67 -22.82 28.06
N ASN A 163 44.57 -21.88 28.30
CA ASN A 163 45.88 -22.04 28.92
C ASN A 163 45.77 -22.60 30.35
N ALA A 164 46.75 -23.43 30.69
CA ALA A 164 47.39 -23.73 31.99
C ALA A 164 46.60 -23.51 33.30
#